data_AF-A0A8T5NAJ8-F1
#
_entry.id   AF-A0A8T5NAJ8-F1
#
_cell.length_a   1.000
_cell.length_b   1.000
_cell.length_c   1.000
_cell.angle_alpha   90.00
_cell.angle_beta   90.00
_cell.angle_gamma   90.00
#
_symmetry.space_group_name_H-M   'P 1'
#
loop_
_entity.id
_entity.type
_entity.pdbx_description
1 polymer ?
#
loop_
_entity_poly.entity_id
_entity_poly.type
_entity_poly.pdbx_seq_one_letter_code
_entity_poly.pdbx_strand_id
1 'polypeptide(L)' 'MGDDRRGGSGGFRGGRGGGGFGGPREMHKATCADCKQETEVPFQPSGDRPVYCRDCYQKHKPKRY' A
#
# COMPACT_ATOMS: atom_id res chain seq x y z
N MET A 1 9.51 18.45 53.88
CA MET A 1 10.21 17.30 54.49
C MET A 1 9.21 16.14 54.42
N GLY A 2 9.27 15.10 53.58
CA GLY A 2 10.19 14.62 52.56
C GLY A 2 9.71 13.19 52.20
N ASP A 3 9.47 12.90 50.92
CA ASP A 3 9.03 11.58 50.44
C ASP A 3 9.84 11.18 49.20
N ASP A 4 11.13 10.96 49.43
CA ASP A 4 12.06 10.28 48.54
C ASP A 4 12.09 8.78 48.88
N ARG A 5 11.96 7.90 47.85
CA ARG A 5 12.24 6.43 47.76
C ARG A 5 11.02 5.68 47.18
N ARG A 6 11.08 4.78 46.19
CA ARG A 6 12.18 4.06 45.51
C ARG A 6 11.55 3.10 44.48
N GLY A 7 12.08 3.14 43.25
CA GLY A 7 12.21 2.02 42.28
C GLY A 7 11.04 1.05 42.03
N GLY A 8 10.47 1.13 40.82
CA GLY A 8 9.60 0.11 40.23
C GLY A 8 10.19 -0.48 38.96
N SER A 9 11.03 -1.50 39.11
CA SER A 9 11.45 -2.42 38.05
C SER A 9 10.24 -3.24 37.60
N GLY A 10 9.88 -3.21 36.31
CA GLY A 10 8.86 -4.13 35.82
C GLY A 10 8.35 -3.83 34.43
N GLY A 11 8.88 -4.54 33.42
CA GLY A 11 8.22 -4.54 32.12
C GLY A 11 9.09 -4.98 30.96
N PHE A 12 9.59 -6.21 31.00
CA PHE A 12 9.97 -6.95 29.80
C PHE A 12 8.73 -7.07 28.89
N ARG A 13 8.42 -6.05 28.08
CA ARG A 13 7.51 -6.21 26.93
C ARG A 13 8.31 -6.65 25.73
N GLY A 14 8.86 -7.86 25.86
CA GLY A 14 9.26 -8.66 24.73
C GLY A 14 8.07 -8.89 23.81
N GLY A 15 8.30 -8.64 22.53
CA GLY A 15 7.86 -9.44 21.39
C GLY A 15 6.41 -9.92 21.31
N ARG A 16 5.64 -9.30 20.39
CA ARG A 16 4.62 -9.95 19.55
C ARG A 16 4.29 -8.95 18.44
N GLY A 17 4.75 -9.13 17.20
CA GLY A 17 4.30 -10.18 16.30
C GLY A 17 3.19 -9.60 15.40
N GLY A 18 3.42 -9.53 14.10
CA GLY A 18 2.37 -9.12 13.15
C GLY A 18 2.95 -8.84 11.77
N GLY A 19 2.88 -9.82 10.90
CA GLY A 19 3.58 -9.87 9.62
C GLY A 19 3.26 -8.73 8.66
N GLY A 20 4.30 -8.29 7.97
CA GLY A 20 4.18 -7.59 6.71
C GLY A 20 4.89 -8.40 5.65
N PHE A 21 4.25 -9.46 5.14
CA PHE A 21 4.57 -9.98 3.82
C PHE A 21 4.19 -8.91 2.77
N GLY A 22 4.85 -7.76 2.82
CA GLY A 22 4.97 -6.88 1.67
C GLY A 22 6.00 -7.51 0.76
N GLY A 23 5.68 -8.67 0.17
CA GLY A 23 6.44 -9.14 -0.99
C GLY A 23 6.52 -7.98 -1.99
N PRO A 24 7.66 -7.80 -2.69
CA PRO A 24 7.78 -6.75 -3.67
C PRO A 24 6.61 -6.89 -4.65
N ARG A 25 5.68 -5.94 -4.58
CA ARG A 25 4.56 -5.87 -5.52
C ARG A 25 5.19 -5.67 -6.88
N GLU A 26 5.13 -6.71 -7.70
CA GLU A 26 5.66 -6.67 -9.05
C GLU A 26 4.86 -5.63 -9.84
N MET A 27 5.53 -4.53 -10.12
CA MET A 27 4.99 -3.45 -10.92
C MET A 27 5.27 -3.80 -12.38
N HIS A 28 4.22 -4.05 -13.16
CA HIS A 28 4.34 -4.33 -14.58
C HIS A 28 4.21 -3.03 -15.38
N LYS A 29 5.08 -2.86 -16.37
CA LYS A 29 4.95 -1.79 -17.36
C LYS A 29 3.75 -2.08 -18.25
N ALA A 30 2.85 -1.13 -18.37
CA ALA A 30 1.67 -1.23 -19.21
C ALA A 30 1.38 0.10 -19.91
N THR A 31 0.67 0.02 -21.03
CA THR A 31 0.25 1.18 -21.80
C THR A 31 -1.21 1.49 -21.51
N CYS A 32 -1.49 2.73 -21.13
CA CYS A 32 -2.84 3.25 -20.89
C CYS A 32 -3.68 3.20 -22.17
N ALA A 33 -4.87 2.59 -22.16
CA ALA A 33 -5.74 2.48 -23.32
C ALA A 33 -6.35 3.83 -23.76
N ASP A 34 -6.64 4.72 -22.81
CA ASP A 34 -7.17 6.07 -23.11
C ASP A 34 -6.08 7.06 -23.48
N CYS A 35 -5.03 7.12 -22.66
CA CYS A 35 -4.03 8.17 -22.68
C CYS A 35 -2.72 7.75 -23.37
N LYS A 36 -2.56 6.45 -23.68
CA LYS A 36 -1.39 5.85 -24.34
C LYS A 36 -0.04 6.11 -23.66
N GLN A 37 -0.06 6.53 -22.40
CA GLN A 37 1.14 6.71 -21.60
C GLN A 37 1.61 5.38 -21.01
N GLU A 38 2.93 5.24 -20.86
CA GLU A 38 3.56 4.14 -20.15
C GLU A 38 3.38 4.35 -18.65
N THR A 39 2.87 3.34 -17.95
CA THR A 39 2.59 3.39 -16.53
C THR A 39 2.94 2.06 -15.86
N GLU A 40 3.22 2.11 -14.57
CA GLU A 40 3.55 0.94 -13.77
C GLU A 40 2.29 0.52 -12.99
N VAL A 41 1.76 -0.65 -13.31
CA VAL A 41 0.53 -1.19 -12.72
C VAL A 41 0.83 -2.47 -11.95
N PRO A 42 0.15 -2.70 -10.81
CA PRO A 42 0.34 -3.91 -10.00
C PRO A 42 -0.38 -5.14 -10.58
N PHE A 43 -0.92 -5.05 -11.79
CA PHE A 43 -1.63 -6.13 -12.47
C PHE A 43 -1.02 -6.38 -13.84
N GLN A 44 -1.03 -7.63 -14.29
CA GLN A 44 -0.46 -7.98 -15.57
C GLN A 44 -1.34 -7.45 -16.72
N PRO A 45 -0.80 -6.62 -17.63
CA PRO A 45 -1.53 -6.15 -18.81
C PRO A 45 -1.74 -7.32 -19.78
N SER A 46 -2.86 -8.02 -19.63
CA SER A 46 -3.29 -9.01 -20.64
C SER A 46 -3.95 -8.22 -21.76
N GLY A 47 -3.47 -8.35 -23.00
CA GLY A 47 -3.99 -7.60 -24.16
C GLY A 47 -5.49 -7.76 -24.41
N ASP A 48 -6.13 -8.71 -23.72
CA ASP A 48 -7.57 -8.91 -23.66
C ASP A 48 -8.33 -7.84 -22.86
N ARG A 49 -7.67 -7.10 -21.95
CA ARG A 49 -8.31 -6.10 -21.07
C ARG A 49 -7.59 -4.75 -21.15
N PRO A 50 -8.32 -3.64 -21.38
CA PRO A 50 -7.70 -2.32 -21.45
C PRO A 50 -7.11 -1.93 -20.09
N VAL A 51 -5.84 -1.52 -20.10
CA VAL A 51 -5.15 -1.00 -18.91
C VAL A 51 -5.39 0.49 -18.81
N TYR A 52 -5.75 0.97 -17.62
CA TYR A 52 -5.94 2.39 -17.36
C TYR A 52 -4.94 2.88 -16.31
N CYS A 53 -4.34 4.05 -16.55
CA CYS A 53 -3.52 4.70 -15.53
C CYS A 53 -4.40 5.15 -14.34
N ARG A 54 -3.75 5.49 -13.22
CA ARG A 54 -4.44 5.95 -12.00
C ARG A 54 -5.41 7.11 -12.27
N ASP A 55 -5.09 7.99 -13.21
CA ASP A 55 -5.91 9.15 -13.52
C ASP A 55 -7.11 8.80 -14.41
N CYS A 56 -6.91 7.98 -15.45
CA CYS A 56 -8.00 7.50 -16.30
C CYS A 56 -8.95 6.60 -15.52
N TYR A 57 -8.43 5.71 -14.67
CA TYR A 57 -9.25 4.86 -13.81
C TYR A 57 -10.11 5.68 -12.85
N GLN A 58 -9.57 6.79 -12.30
CA GLN A 58 -10.35 7.71 -11.46
C GLN A 58 -11.47 8.41 -12.24
N LYS A 59 -11.22 8.80 -13.49
CA LYS A 59 -12.23 9.42 -14.38
C LYS A 59 -13.35 8.45 -14.76
N HIS A 60 -13.03 7.16 -14.93
CA HIS A 60 -14.00 6.11 -15.27
C HIS A 60 -14.82 5.61 -14.08
N LYS A 61 -14.45 5.92 -12.83
CA LYS A 61 -15.27 5.53 -11.69
C LYS A 61 -16.54 6.37 -11.67
N PRO A 62 -17.74 5.75 -11.68
CA PRO A 62 -18.97 6.49 -11.44
C PRO A 62 -18.85 7.11 -10.06
N LYS A 63 -18.93 8.44 -10.00
CA LYS A 63 -18.97 9.19 -8.74
C LYS A 63 -20.19 8.69 -7.99
N ARG A 64 -19.98 7.83 -6.98
CA ARG A 64 -21.05 7.43 -6.07
C ARG A 64 -21.37 8.66 -5.24
N TYR A 65 -22.41 9.36 -5.69
CA TYR A 65 -23.09 10.40 -4.95
C TYR A 65 -23.75 9.78 -3.72
#